data_AF-A0A1V2QR00-F1
#
_entry.id   AF-A0A1V2QR00-F1
#
_cell.length_a   1.000
_cell.length_b   1.000
_cell.length_c   1.000
_cell.angle_alpha   90.00
_cell.angle_beta   90.00
_cell.angle_gamma   90.00
#
_symmetry.space_group_name_H-M   'P 1'
#
loop_
_entity.id
_entity.type
_entity.pdbx_description
1 polymer ?
#
loop_
_entity_poly.entity_id
_entity_poly.type
_entity_poly.pdbx_seq_one_letter_code
_entity_poly.pdbx_strand_id
1 'polypeptide(L)'
;MPDVGDDEIVTWWGLVIEGYQATQERLLATIAEHLGLAPGPFDILLRLLRSPGYRLPMTRLAKEAALSSGGFTKVADRMTEAGLIRREPSETDRRVTHVVLTDHGTDMARRARKITAEVLRERVLEPLGEKRSTELAESMRTLRDH
;
A
#
# COMPACT_ATOMS: atom_id res chain seq x y z
N MET A 1 -28.19 7.66 -20.28
CA MET A 1 -27.62 8.47 -19.19
C MET A 1 -27.87 9.93 -19.54
N PRO A 2 -28.16 10.82 -18.58
CA PRO A 2 -28.07 12.26 -18.88
C PRO A 2 -26.70 12.54 -19.49
N ASP A 3 -26.66 13.44 -20.47
CA ASP A 3 -25.43 13.86 -21.13
C ASP A 3 -24.60 14.65 -20.12
N VAL A 4 -23.65 13.98 -19.49
CA VAL A 4 -22.72 14.59 -18.53
C VAL A 4 -21.71 15.40 -19.35
N GLY A 5 -21.59 16.70 -19.09
CA GLY A 5 -20.66 17.55 -19.83
C GLY A 5 -19.20 17.24 -19.52
N ASP A 6 -18.30 17.49 -20.49
CA ASP A 6 -16.86 17.20 -20.36
C ASP A 6 -16.23 17.83 -19.11
N ASP A 7 -16.57 19.09 -18.81
CA ASP A 7 -16.07 19.81 -17.62
C ASP A 7 -16.47 19.13 -16.31
N GLU A 8 -17.67 18.55 -16.27
CA GLU A 8 -18.18 17.85 -15.09
C GLU A 8 -17.40 16.53 -14.87
N ILE A 9 -17.13 15.79 -15.95
CA ILE A 9 -16.30 14.57 -15.91
C ILE A 9 -14.89 14.89 -15.39
N VAL A 10 -14.26 15.93 -15.93
CA VAL A 10 -12.91 16.36 -15.51
C VAL A 10 -12.91 16.79 -14.04
N THR A 11 -13.94 17.52 -13.61
CA THR A 11 -14.09 17.96 -12.21
C THR A 11 -14.21 16.78 -11.25
N TRP A 12 -15.03 15.78 -11.57
CA TRP A 12 -15.17 14.59 -10.73
C TRP A 12 -13.86 13.82 -10.56
N TRP A 13 -13.09 13.66 -11.64
CA TRP A 13 -11.78 13.02 -11.56
C TRP A 13 -10.77 13.83 -10.74
N GLY A 14 -10.80 15.16 -10.87
CA GLY A 14 -10.00 16.08 -10.04
C GLY A 14 -10.24 15.87 -8.55
N LEU A 15 -11.52 15.79 -8.14
CA LEU A 15 -11.88 15.55 -6.73
C LEU A 15 -11.38 14.21 -6.19
N VAL A 16 -11.35 13.15 -7.02
CA VAL A 16 -10.75 11.86 -6.64
C VAL A 16 -9.25 12.02 -6.35
N ILE A 17 -8.54 12.74 -7.22
CA ILE A 17 -7.10 13.00 -7.05
C ILE A 17 -6.85 13.81 -5.77
N GLU A 18 -7.56 14.92 -5.58
CA GLU A 18 -7.41 15.81 -4.42
C GLU A 18 -7.71 15.09 -3.10
N GLY A 19 -8.81 14.33 -3.05
CA GLY A 19 -9.20 13.54 -1.88
C GLY A 19 -8.18 12.44 -1.54
N TYR A 20 -7.67 11.74 -2.57
CA TYR A 20 -6.60 10.76 -2.40
C TYR A 20 -5.32 11.41 -1.86
N GLN A 21 -4.87 12.51 -2.47
CA GLN A 21 -3.63 13.19 -2.06
C GLN A 21 -3.71 13.69 -0.61
N ALA A 22 -4.80 14.37 -0.24
CA ALA A 22 -4.99 14.87 1.11
C ALA A 22 -5.03 13.75 2.17
N THR A 23 -5.61 12.60 1.82
CA THR A 23 -5.65 11.42 2.71
C THR A 23 -4.27 10.78 2.82
N GLN A 24 -3.59 10.59 1.68
CA GLN A 24 -2.31 9.91 1.60
C GLN A 24 -1.19 10.72 2.27
N GLU A 25 -1.17 12.04 2.10
CA GLU A 25 -0.20 12.92 2.76
C GLU A 25 -0.30 12.79 4.28
N ARG A 26 -1.52 12.88 4.84
CA ARG A 26 -1.75 12.72 6.28
C ARG A 26 -1.32 11.35 6.78
N LEU A 27 -1.65 10.29 6.05
CA LEU A 27 -1.27 8.92 6.41
C LEU A 27 0.25 8.75 6.44
N LEU A 28 0.94 9.17 5.37
CA LEU A 28 2.39 9.02 5.27
C LEU A 28 3.13 9.87 6.29
N ALA A 29 2.67 11.09 6.56
CA ALA A 29 3.21 11.93 7.61
C ALA A 29 3.10 11.26 8.99
N THR A 30 1.93 10.69 9.31
CA THR A 30 1.69 10.01 10.58
C THR A 30 2.57 8.76 10.72
N ILE A 31 2.70 7.97 9.65
CA ILE A 31 3.58 6.78 9.63
C ILE A 31 5.05 7.17 9.82
N ALA A 32 5.51 8.22 9.14
CA ALA A 32 6.87 8.71 9.29
C ALA A 32 7.13 9.21 10.72
N GLU A 33 6.20 9.98 11.31
CA GLU A 33 6.30 10.49 12.67
C GLU A 33 6.35 9.38 13.73
N HIS A 34 5.48 8.37 13.61
CA HIS A 34 5.33 7.36 14.66
C HIS A 34 6.27 6.16 14.53
N LEU A 35 6.69 5.84 13.30
CA LEU A 35 7.45 4.63 13.00
C LEU A 35 8.78 4.90 12.27
N GLY A 36 9.05 6.13 11.84
CA GLY A 36 10.24 6.46 11.06
C GLY A 36 10.30 5.75 9.69
N LEU A 37 9.15 5.26 9.19
CA LEU A 37 9.08 4.51 7.95
C LEU A 37 8.91 5.43 6.74
N ALA A 38 9.78 5.25 5.76
CA ALA A 38 9.58 5.85 4.44
C ALA A 38 8.41 5.16 3.69
N PRO A 39 7.80 5.82 2.69
CA PRO A 39 6.63 5.30 1.98
C PRO A 39 6.85 3.92 1.33
N GLY A 40 8.02 3.68 0.73
CA GLY A 40 8.36 2.40 0.08
C GLY A 40 8.36 1.23 1.06
N PRO A 41 9.19 1.26 2.13
CA PRO A 41 9.15 0.25 3.17
C PRO A 41 7.78 0.05 3.80
N PHE A 42 7.05 1.13 4.07
CA PHE A 42 5.69 1.07 4.59
C PHE A 42 4.74 0.25 3.68
N ASP A 43 4.70 0.56 2.39
CA ASP A 43 3.85 -0.15 1.43
C ASP A 43 4.23 -1.65 1.34
N ILE A 44 5.52 -1.96 1.29
CA ILE A 44 6.03 -3.34 1.26
C ILE A 44 5.61 -4.11 2.51
N LEU A 45 5.76 -3.53 3.70
CA LEU A 45 5.37 -4.16 4.96
C LEU A 45 3.87 -4.50 4.98
N LEU A 46 3.01 -3.56 4.57
CA LEU A 46 1.56 -3.79 4.54
C LEU A 46 1.14 -4.84 3.51
N ARG A 47 1.82 -4.93 2.35
CA ARG A 47 1.55 -5.97 1.35
C ARG A 47 1.95 -7.35 1.85
N LEU A 48 3.15 -7.48 2.38
CA LEU A 48 3.62 -8.75 2.92
C LEU A 48 2.74 -9.21 4.08
N LEU A 49 2.37 -8.32 5.01
CA LEU A 49 1.51 -8.66 6.15
C LEU A 49 0.14 -9.24 5.74
N ARG A 50 -0.39 -8.81 4.59
CA ARG A 50 -1.68 -9.29 4.04
C ARG A 50 -1.52 -10.52 3.14
N SER A 51 -0.30 -10.93 2.86
CA SER A 51 -0.01 -12.05 1.95
C SER A 51 0.12 -13.37 2.73
N PRO A 52 -0.33 -14.51 2.16
CA PRO A 52 -0.14 -15.81 2.79
C PRO A 52 1.32 -16.07 3.17
N GLY A 53 1.56 -16.52 4.40
CA GLY A 53 2.91 -16.79 4.91
C GLY A 53 3.82 -15.56 5.01
N TYR A 54 3.26 -14.34 4.97
CA TYR A 54 3.99 -13.07 4.99
C TYR A 54 5.06 -12.94 3.91
N ARG A 55 4.80 -13.55 2.74
CA ARG A 55 5.74 -13.63 1.64
C ARG A 55 5.13 -13.35 0.27
N LEU A 56 5.92 -12.78 -0.61
CA LEU A 56 5.60 -12.60 -2.03
C LEU A 56 6.85 -12.76 -2.91
N PRO A 57 6.72 -13.23 -4.16
CA PRO A 57 7.80 -13.15 -5.14
C PRO A 57 8.27 -11.69 -5.33
N MET A 58 9.58 -11.47 -5.40
CA MET A 58 10.15 -10.13 -5.59
C MET A 58 9.57 -9.39 -6.80
N THR A 59 9.42 -10.09 -7.94
CA THR A 59 8.87 -9.51 -9.18
C THR A 59 7.42 -9.07 -9.02
N ARG A 60 6.61 -9.88 -8.33
CA ARG A 60 5.21 -9.56 -8.02
C ARG A 60 5.13 -8.36 -7.08
N LEU A 61 5.93 -8.36 -6.02
CA LEU A 61 5.95 -7.28 -5.04
C LEU A 61 6.42 -5.96 -5.64
N ALA A 62 7.42 -5.97 -6.52
CA ALA A 62 7.88 -4.77 -7.24
C ALA A 62 6.77 -4.18 -8.13
N LYS A 63 6.09 -5.04 -8.91
CA LYS A 63 4.96 -4.63 -9.77
C LYS A 63 3.83 -4.04 -8.93
N GLU A 64 3.47 -4.72 -7.85
CA GLU A 64 2.39 -4.31 -6.97
C GLU A 64 2.68 -3.00 -6.24
N ALA A 65 3.93 -2.75 -5.85
CA ALA A 65 4.38 -1.50 -5.23
C ALA A 65 4.58 -0.35 -6.23
N ALA A 66 4.28 -0.56 -7.52
CA ALA A 66 4.52 0.42 -8.61
C ALA A 66 5.97 0.96 -8.64
N LEU A 67 6.94 0.15 -8.21
CA LEU A 67 8.36 0.50 -8.23
C LEU A 67 9.03 -0.13 -9.46
N SER A 68 9.95 0.60 -10.08
CA SER A 68 10.85 -0.02 -11.06
C SER A 68 11.65 -1.14 -10.40
N SER A 69 12.07 -2.15 -11.17
CA SER A 69 12.84 -3.28 -10.63
C SER A 69 14.09 -2.80 -9.87
N GLY A 70 14.81 -1.81 -10.41
CA GLY A 70 15.98 -1.23 -9.76
C GLY A 70 15.64 -0.42 -8.50
N GLY A 71 14.53 0.32 -8.50
CA GLY A 71 14.04 1.04 -7.32
C GLY A 71 13.62 0.09 -6.20
N PHE A 72 12.88 -0.97 -6.54
CA PHE A 72 12.46 -2.00 -5.61
C PHE A 72 13.66 -2.70 -4.95
N THR A 73 14.66 -3.13 -5.73
CA THR A 73 15.86 -3.79 -5.19
C THR A 73 16.55 -2.94 -4.13
N LYS A 74 16.75 -1.64 -4.39
CA LYS A 74 17.36 -0.72 -3.42
C LYS A 74 16.56 -0.59 -2.13
N VAL A 75 15.23 -0.54 -2.22
CA VAL A 75 14.35 -0.50 -1.03
C VAL A 75 14.44 -1.82 -0.27
N ALA A 76 14.38 -2.95 -0.97
CA ALA A 76 14.45 -4.27 -0.36
C ALA A 76 15.83 -4.55 0.28
N ASP A 77 16.94 -4.07 -0.29
CA ASP A 77 18.26 -4.18 0.31
C ASP A 77 18.29 -3.46 1.66
N ARG A 78 17.86 -2.19 1.71
CA ARG A 78 17.77 -1.41 2.96
C ARG A 78 16.87 -2.05 4.00
N MET A 79 15.74 -2.61 3.59
CA MET A 79 14.84 -3.31 4.51
C MET A 79 15.44 -4.62 5.03
N THR A 80 16.29 -5.29 4.24
CA THR A 80 17.03 -6.48 4.66
C THR A 80 18.09 -6.09 5.68
N GLU A 81 18.86 -5.03 5.41
CA GLU A 81 19.84 -4.46 6.36
C GLU A 81 19.20 -4.03 7.68
N ALA A 82 18.01 -3.44 7.62
CA ALA A 82 17.21 -3.08 8.80
C ALA A 82 16.56 -4.27 9.52
N GLY A 83 16.76 -5.50 9.02
CA GLY A 83 16.20 -6.72 9.60
C GLY A 83 14.67 -6.79 9.54
N LEU A 84 14.02 -6.06 8.63
CA LEU A 84 12.57 -6.07 8.45
C LEU A 84 12.10 -7.19 7.51
N ILE A 85 12.95 -7.55 6.54
CA ILE A 85 12.67 -8.63 5.59
C ILE A 85 13.88 -9.52 5.43
N ARG A 86 13.64 -10.69 4.86
CA ARG A 86 14.68 -11.58 4.33
C ARG A 86 14.29 -12.11 2.97
N ARG A 87 15.28 -12.54 2.20
CA ARG A 87 15.10 -13.14 0.88
C ARG A 87 15.22 -14.66 0.99
N GLU A 88 14.28 -15.37 0.40
CA GLU A 88 14.27 -16.84 0.35
C GLU A 88 14.19 -17.32 -1.11
N PRO A 89 15.06 -18.23 -1.57
CA PRO A 89 14.84 -18.91 -2.84
C PRO A 89 13.55 -19.73 -2.77
N SER A 90 12.80 -19.80 -3.87
CA SER A 90 11.66 -20.72 -3.93
C SER A 90 12.14 -22.17 -3.97
N GLU A 91 11.48 -23.03 -3.20
CA GLU A 91 11.74 -24.47 -3.20
C GLU A 91 11.34 -25.14 -4.52
N THR A 92 10.38 -24.56 -5.23
CA THR A 92 9.77 -25.13 -6.44
C THR A 92 10.28 -24.53 -7.76
N ASP A 93 10.84 -23.32 -7.75
CA ASP A 93 11.45 -22.68 -8.91
C ASP A 93 12.64 -21.82 -8.49
N ARG A 94 13.86 -22.30 -8.77
CA ARG A 94 15.12 -21.62 -8.38
C ARG A 94 15.30 -20.24 -8.99
N ARG A 95 14.50 -19.86 -10.00
CA ARG A 95 14.51 -18.52 -10.60
C ARG A 95 13.70 -17.51 -9.79
N VAL A 96 12.89 -17.97 -8.84
CA VAL A 96 12.02 -17.12 -8.02
C VAL A 96 12.67 -16.90 -6.66
N THR A 97 12.84 -15.63 -6.30
CA THR A 97 13.19 -15.22 -4.94
C THR A 97 11.96 -14.59 -4.29
N HIS A 98 11.63 -15.04 -3.09
CA HIS A 98 10.59 -14.48 -2.24
C HIS A 98 11.18 -13.43 -1.30
N VAL A 99 10.41 -12.39 -1.05
CA VAL A 99 10.59 -11.50 0.10
C VAL A 99 9.67 -11.98 1.21
N VAL A 100 10.20 -12.11 2.42
CA VAL A 100 9.47 -12.60 3.59
C VAL A 100 9.68 -11.64 4.75
N LEU A 101 8.63 -11.35 5.53
CA LEU A 101 8.81 -10.62 6.79
C LEU A 101 9.67 -11.43 7.77
N THR A 102 10.55 -10.75 8.48
CA THR A 102 11.13 -11.27 9.72
C THR A 102 10.12 -11.10 10.87
N ASP A 103 10.44 -11.61 12.06
CA ASP A 103 9.63 -11.34 13.26
C ASP A 103 9.59 -9.84 13.56
N HIS A 104 10.75 -9.16 13.46
CA HIS A 104 10.84 -7.70 13.61
C HIS A 104 10.01 -6.96 12.56
N GLY A 105 10.09 -7.36 11.29
CA GLY A 105 9.26 -6.80 10.22
C GLY A 105 7.78 -7.05 10.42
N THR A 106 7.41 -8.20 10.98
CA THR A 106 6.01 -8.54 11.29
C THR A 106 5.45 -7.65 12.39
N ASP A 107 6.22 -7.40 13.47
CA ASP A 107 5.82 -6.45 14.51
C ASP A 107 5.66 -5.03 13.93
N MET A 108 6.65 -4.57 13.17
CA MET A 108 6.62 -3.27 12.51
C MET A 108 5.41 -3.12 11.58
N ALA A 109 5.12 -4.14 10.76
CA ALA A 109 3.98 -4.14 9.86
C ALA A 109 2.64 -4.11 10.62
N ARG A 110 2.52 -4.82 11.75
CA ARG A 110 1.32 -4.81 12.59
C ARG A 110 1.08 -3.43 13.20
N ARG A 111 2.13 -2.75 13.66
CA ARG A 111 2.06 -1.36 14.15
C ARG A 111 1.64 -0.41 13.04
N ALA A 112 2.26 -0.53 11.86
CA ALA A 112 1.91 0.27 10.68
C ALA A 112 0.43 0.07 10.28
N ARG A 113 -0.05 -1.17 10.27
CA ARG A 113 -1.46 -1.49 9.99
C ARG A 113 -2.40 -0.84 10.99
N LYS A 114 -2.07 -0.86 12.29
CA LYS A 114 -2.90 -0.24 13.35
C LYS A 114 -3.02 1.26 13.13
N ILE A 115 -1.90 1.96 12.95
CA ILE A 115 -1.87 3.41 12.69
C ILE A 115 -2.61 3.74 11.39
N THR A 116 -2.40 2.95 10.34
CA THR A 116 -3.12 3.13 9.06
C THR A 116 -4.62 3.04 9.26
N ALA A 117 -5.10 2.05 10.01
CA ALA A 117 -6.53 1.90 10.29
C ALA A 117 -7.10 3.04 11.14
N GLU A 118 -6.32 3.58 12.08
CA GLU A 118 -6.72 4.74 12.90
C GLU A 118 -6.84 6.00 12.04
N VAL A 119 -5.83 6.31 11.22
CA VAL A 119 -5.87 7.47 10.32
C VAL A 119 -7.00 7.34 9.30
N LEU A 120 -7.18 6.17 8.68
CA LEU A 120 -8.25 5.97 7.70
C LEU A 120 -9.64 5.96 8.35
N ARG A 121 -9.75 5.59 9.63
CA ARG A 121 -11.02 5.73 10.36
C ARG A 121 -11.42 7.20 10.46
N GLU A 122 -10.51 8.05 10.93
CA GLU A 122 -10.74 9.49 11.09
C GLU A 122 -10.95 10.21 9.75
N ARG A 123 -10.15 9.87 8.74
CA ARG A 123 -10.07 10.65 7.48
C ARG A 123 -11.02 10.14 6.40
N VAL A 124 -11.45 8.89 6.46
CA VAL A 124 -12.30 8.26 5.44
C VAL A 124 -13.60 7.74 6.04
N LEU A 125 -13.51 6.85 7.03
CA LEU A 125 -14.71 6.18 7.55
C LEU A 125 -15.66 7.14 8.27
N GLU A 126 -15.16 8.02 9.12
CA GLU A 126 -15.99 8.97 9.89
C GLU A 126 -16.69 10.01 8.99
N PRO A 127 -16.02 10.68 8.02
CA PRO A 127 -16.69 11.65 7.16
C PRO A 127 -17.65 11.05 6.14
N LEU A 128 -17.36 9.84 5.64
CA LEU A 128 -18.16 9.18 4.61
C LEU A 128 -19.25 8.26 5.19
N GLY A 129 -19.03 7.72 6.38
CA GLY A 129 -19.77 6.58 6.91
C GLY A 129 -19.44 5.27 6.19
N GLU A 130 -19.92 4.16 6.75
CA GLU A 130 -19.62 2.80 6.26
C GLU A 130 -20.10 2.57 4.82
N LYS A 131 -21.33 3.00 4.50
CA LYS A 131 -21.92 2.80 3.18
C LYS A 131 -21.08 3.44 2.08
N ARG A 132 -20.81 4.75 2.17
CA ARG A 132 -20.03 5.47 1.13
C ARG A 132 -18.58 5.03 1.08
N SER A 133 -17.98 4.65 2.23
CA SER A 133 -16.63 4.08 2.25
C SER A 133 -16.56 2.77 1.46
N THR A 134 -17.60 1.93 1.56
CA THR A 134 -17.69 0.67 0.82
C THR A 134 -17.91 0.93 -0.67
N GLU A 135 -18.82 1.84 -1.03
CA GLU A 135 -19.06 2.26 -2.42
C GLU A 135 -17.79 2.84 -3.08
N LEU A 136 -17.01 3.64 -2.35
CA LEU A 136 -15.71 4.14 -2.82
C LEU A 136 -14.73 2.99 -3.09
N ALA A 137 -14.63 2.03 -2.17
CA ALA A 137 -13.75 0.87 -2.33
C ALA A 137 -14.14 0.00 -3.54
N GLU A 138 -15.43 -0.16 -3.80
CA GLU A 138 -15.95 -0.84 -4.99
C GLU A 138 -15.63 -0.07 -6.27
N SER A 139 -15.85 1.24 -6.29
CA SER A 139 -15.52 2.10 -7.44
C SER A 139 -14.03 2.01 -7.79
N MET A 140 -13.14 2.06 -6.79
CA MET A 140 -11.70 1.92 -7.01
C MET A 140 -11.30 0.52 -7.48
N ARG A 141 -12.03 -0.53 -7.04
CA ARG A 141 -11.82 -1.89 -7.52
C ARG A 141 -12.14 -2.00 -9.00
N THR A 142 -13.28 -1.45 -9.42
CA THR A 142 -13.68 -1.37 -10.82
C THR A 142 -12.61 -0.67 -11.66
N LEU A 143 -12.11 0.50 -11.23
CA LEU A 143 -11.06 1.21 -11.95
C LEU A 143 -9.71 0.48 -12.02
N ARG A 144 -9.38 -0.35 -11.02
CA ARG A 144 -8.13 -1.12 -11.01
C ARG A 144 -8.19 -2.33 -11.96
N ASP A 145 -9.36 -2.93 -12.10
CA ASP A 145 -9.55 -4.20 -12.82
C ASP A 145 -9.94 -3.98 -14.30
N HIS A 146 -10.24 -2.74 -14.70
CA HIS A 146 -10.35 -2.29 -16.09
C HIS A 146 -8.99 -1.84 -16.65
#